data_AF-A0A7C5ET98-F1
#
_entry.id   AF-A0A7C5ET98-F1
#
_cell.length_a   1.000
_cell.length_b   1.000
_cell.length_c   1.000
_cell.angle_alpha   90.00
_cell.angle_beta   90.00
_cell.angle_gamma   90.00
#
_symmetry.space_group_name_H-M   'P 1'
#
loop_
_entity.id
_entity.type
_entity.pdbx_description
1 polymer ?
#
loop_
_entity_poly.entity_id
_entity_poly.type
_entity_poly.pdbx_seq_one_letter_code
_entity_poly.pdbx_strand_id
1 'polypeptide(L)'
;MYGHRPYLSNEASYRMLNFLKRLAGDHSKRILQRLQPIVDEINALEPEMRALSNDGLRALTEGFRAQVQEATQSYRERIRELEAELDREPDEDERRRLRYAIEDLKKQWDAREREVLDAILPRAFAAVREASVRTIGLRHFDEQLLGGIVLHRNMIAEMKTGEGKTLVATLPLYLNALTGRGVHLVTPNDYLSKVGVQWMGPIYHLLGLSVGVIQSMGQDPAMSSFLYDPDYISADDRYQHLRPCARAEAYRADITYGTNNEFGFDYLRDNMVLDIRQCVMRELYYAIVDEVDNILIDEARTPLIISGEAEESTEYYKRFAQIVARLREGVDYTVDEKRTTVTITEEGLDKVERALGIDNLYAPEHYELTPYLENALRAKALFQRDRHYMVVDGQVIIVDEFTGRLMYGRRYSEGLHQAIEAKEGVRIQRESLTLATITFQNFFRMYRRLAGMTGTAETEAEEFAQIYNLDVVVIPTHEPMRRVDYPDVVYKTAEAKYRAVLEEIKQCYERKQPVLVGTLAIETSEMLSEHLKRMG
;
A
#
# COMPACT_ATOMS: atom_id res chain seq x y z
N MET A 1 16.56 -30.03 -53.13
CA MET A 1 17.59 -29.02 -52.83
C MET A 1 17.04 -28.12 -51.73
N TYR A 2 17.35 -28.41 -50.46
CA TYR A 2 17.14 -27.48 -49.36
C TYR A 2 18.50 -26.89 -49.00
N GLY A 3 18.67 -25.59 -49.22
CA GLY A 3 19.91 -24.87 -48.94
C GLY A 3 19.99 -24.47 -47.47
N HIS A 4 21.00 -24.99 -46.77
CA HIS A 4 21.43 -24.51 -45.46
C HIS A 4 21.91 -23.05 -45.56
N ARG A 5 21.41 -22.17 -44.68
CA ARG A 5 22.09 -20.93 -44.30
C ARG A 5 22.84 -21.15 -42.98
N PRO A 6 24.10 -20.71 -42.86
CA PRO A 6 24.89 -20.90 -41.64
C PRO A 6 24.51 -19.86 -40.57
N TYR A 7 24.44 -20.32 -39.32
CA TYR A 7 24.39 -19.47 -38.13
C TYR A 7 25.71 -18.69 -38.01
N LEU A 8 25.67 -17.37 -38.14
CA LEU A 8 26.77 -16.49 -37.76
C LEU A 8 26.65 -16.14 -36.27
N SER A 9 27.78 -16.25 -35.58
CA SER A 9 27.98 -16.20 -34.13
C SER A 9 27.49 -14.92 -33.45
N ASN A 10 26.68 -15.09 -32.41
CA ASN A 10 26.04 -14.04 -31.58
C ASN A 10 26.99 -13.42 -30.53
N GLU A 11 28.29 -13.73 -30.54
CA GLU A 11 29.26 -13.30 -29.52
C GLU A 11 29.72 -11.85 -29.68
N ALA A 12 29.88 -11.37 -30.92
CA ALA A 12 30.34 -10.00 -31.18
C ALA A 12 29.27 -8.96 -30.84
N SER A 13 28.00 -9.27 -31.11
CA SER A 13 26.85 -8.42 -30.74
C SER A 13 26.67 -8.34 -29.23
N TYR A 14 26.83 -9.44 -28.50
CA TYR A 14 26.78 -9.45 -27.03
C TYR A 14 27.95 -8.70 -26.39
N ARG A 15 29.16 -8.85 -26.94
CA ARG A 15 30.33 -8.06 -26.51
C ARG A 15 30.18 -6.58 -26.81
N MET A 16 29.61 -6.21 -27.95
CA MET A 16 29.32 -4.81 -28.29
C MET A 16 28.24 -4.23 -27.38
N LEU A 17 27.18 -4.97 -27.04
CA LEU A 17 26.15 -4.53 -26.09
C LEU A 17 26.71 -4.34 -24.68
N ASN A 18 27.54 -5.28 -24.21
CA ASN A 18 28.22 -5.17 -22.91
C ASN A 18 29.29 -4.08 -22.89
N PHE A 19 29.94 -3.83 -24.03
CA PHE A 19 30.89 -2.73 -24.19
C PHE A 19 30.17 -1.37 -24.25
N LEU A 20 29.00 -1.28 -24.87
CA LEU A 20 28.15 -0.09 -24.86
C LEU A 20 27.52 0.16 -23.48
N LYS A 21 27.08 -0.88 -22.74
CA LYS A 21 26.71 -0.75 -21.31
C LYS A 21 27.89 -0.29 -20.44
N ARG A 22 29.11 -0.78 -20.71
CA ARG A 22 30.34 -0.33 -20.02
C ARG A 22 30.78 1.08 -20.39
N LEU A 23 30.61 1.51 -21.65
CA LEU A 23 30.94 2.85 -22.14
C LEU A 23 29.90 3.90 -21.73
N ALA A 24 28.64 3.50 -21.60
CA ALA A 24 27.55 4.35 -21.14
C ALA A 24 27.59 4.61 -19.63
N GLY A 25 28.58 4.10 -18.88
CA GLY A 25 28.70 4.26 -17.44
C GLY A 25 27.55 3.61 -16.67
N ASP A 26 27.84 3.05 -15.51
CA ASP A 26 26.80 2.61 -14.58
C ASP A 26 25.93 3.83 -14.19
N HIS A 27 24.62 3.77 -14.48
CA HIS A 27 23.64 4.82 -14.20
C HIS A 27 23.71 5.25 -12.73
N SER A 28 23.74 4.27 -11.84
CA SER A 28 23.85 4.46 -10.39
C SER A 28 25.15 5.18 -10.05
N LYS A 29 26.27 4.73 -10.60
CA LYS A 29 27.59 5.35 -10.35
C LYS A 29 27.62 6.83 -10.72
N ARG A 30 27.00 7.22 -11.84
CA ARG A 30 26.94 8.64 -12.27
C ARG A 30 26.11 9.49 -11.32
N ILE A 31 24.99 8.98 -10.85
CA ILE A 31 24.15 9.67 -9.86
C ILE A 31 24.95 9.84 -8.57
N LEU A 32 25.51 8.76 -8.03
CA LEU A 32 26.25 8.78 -6.76
C LEU A 32 27.46 9.72 -6.80
N GLN A 33 28.21 9.75 -7.91
CA GLN A 33 29.32 10.69 -8.08
C GLN A 33 28.88 12.16 -8.00
N ARG A 34 27.66 12.49 -8.42
CA ARG A 34 27.10 13.85 -8.29
C ARG A 34 26.59 14.13 -6.88
N LEU A 35 26.28 13.11 -6.10
CA LEU A 35 25.83 13.23 -4.71
C LEU A 35 26.99 13.28 -3.72
N GLN A 36 28.15 12.72 -4.07
CA GLN A 36 29.31 12.66 -3.19
C GLN A 36 29.71 14.01 -2.56
N PRO A 37 29.72 15.16 -3.28
CA PRO A 37 30.07 16.44 -2.66
C PRO A 37 29.15 16.82 -1.49
N ILE A 38 27.87 16.40 -1.52
CA ILE A 38 26.91 16.64 -0.44
C ILE A 38 27.30 15.81 0.80
N VAL A 39 27.73 14.57 0.59
CA VAL A 39 28.23 13.69 1.67
C VAL A 39 29.48 14.29 2.31
N ASP A 40 30.39 14.83 1.49
CA ASP A 40 31.60 15.48 1.97
C ASP A 40 31.28 16.73 2.81
N GLU A 41 30.26 17.49 2.42
CA GLU A 41 29.74 18.63 3.21
C GLU A 41 29.11 18.17 4.54
N ILE A 42 28.28 17.11 4.53
CA ILE A 42 27.72 16.52 5.76
C ILE A 42 28.84 16.08 6.70
N ASN A 43 29.89 15.44 6.18
CA ASN A 43 31.06 15.01 6.94
C ASN A 43 31.81 16.21 7.55
N ALA A 44 31.96 17.31 6.81
CA ALA A 44 32.63 18.51 7.29
C ALA A 44 31.86 19.22 8.44
N LEU A 45 30.55 19.03 8.54
CA LEU A 45 29.70 19.61 9.59
C LEU A 45 29.71 18.81 10.91
N GLU A 46 30.28 17.60 10.93
CA GLU A 46 30.26 16.74 12.11
C GLU A 46 30.90 17.36 13.37
N PRO A 47 32.06 18.07 13.31
CA PRO A 47 32.60 18.76 14.48
C PRO A 47 31.68 19.84 15.04
N GLU A 48 30.94 20.53 14.17
CA GLU A 48 29.96 21.55 14.57
C GLU A 48 28.80 20.90 15.33
N MET A 49 28.22 19.83 14.78
CA MET A 49 27.09 19.12 15.41
C MET A 49 27.47 18.53 16.77
N ARG A 50 28.68 17.96 16.89
CA ARG A 50 29.21 17.44 18.15
C ARG A 50 29.37 18.52 19.23
N ALA A 51 29.68 19.76 18.84
CA ALA A 51 29.84 20.87 19.78
C ALA A 51 28.49 21.41 20.33
N LEU A 52 27.38 21.15 19.65
CA LEU A 52 26.05 21.59 20.08
C LEU A 52 25.52 20.76 21.26
N SER A 53 24.81 21.41 22.19
CA SER A 53 24.02 20.69 23.20
C SER A 53 22.81 20.01 22.56
N ASN A 54 22.11 19.15 23.31
CA ASN A 54 20.85 18.56 22.83
C ASN A 54 19.81 19.64 22.51
N ASP A 55 19.70 20.68 23.34
CA ASP A 55 18.85 21.83 23.07
C ASP A 55 19.31 22.61 21.83
N GLY A 56 20.63 22.70 21.60
CA GLY A 56 21.20 23.29 20.39
C GLY A 56 20.82 22.53 19.12
N LEU A 57 20.89 21.19 19.15
CA LEU A 57 20.44 20.34 18.04
C LEU A 57 18.93 20.48 17.81
N ARG A 58 18.13 20.54 18.87
CA ARG A 58 16.69 20.76 18.79
C ARG A 58 16.34 22.13 18.21
N ALA A 59 17.07 23.18 18.59
CA ALA A 59 16.87 24.54 18.08
C ALA A 59 17.17 24.66 16.56
N LEU A 60 18.04 23.81 16.00
CA LEU A 60 18.24 23.75 14.55
C LEU A 60 16.94 23.41 13.82
N THR A 61 16.15 22.48 14.35
CA THR A 61 14.85 22.08 13.77
C THR A 61 13.90 23.27 13.66
N GLU A 62 13.83 24.13 14.67
CA GLU A 62 13.00 25.34 14.65
C GLU A 62 13.48 26.33 13.57
N GLY A 63 14.80 26.53 13.47
CA GLY A 63 15.41 27.36 12.44
C GLY A 63 15.14 26.84 11.03
N PHE A 64 15.21 25.53 10.81
CA PHE A 64 14.91 24.93 9.51
C PHE A 64 13.42 25.04 9.16
N ARG A 65 12.52 24.76 10.12
CA ARG A 65 11.07 24.94 9.92
C ARG A 65 10.74 26.39 9.56
N ALA A 66 11.35 27.36 10.23
CA ALA A 66 11.17 28.77 9.92
C ALA A 66 11.60 29.11 8.48
N GLN A 67 12.76 28.61 8.03
CA GLN A 67 13.23 28.81 6.64
C GLN A 67 12.26 28.22 5.61
N VAL A 68 11.77 27.00 5.84
CA VAL A 68 10.78 26.36 4.96
C VAL A 68 9.47 27.15 4.95
N GLN A 69 8.99 27.56 6.12
CA GLN A 69 7.76 28.35 6.24
C GLN A 69 7.87 29.69 5.54
N GLU A 70 8.93 30.45 5.78
CA GLU A 70 9.17 31.77 5.15
C GLU A 70 9.21 31.64 3.63
N ALA A 71 9.91 30.63 3.11
CA ALA A 71 10.04 30.43 1.67
C ALA A 71 8.74 29.97 0.98
N THR A 72 7.79 29.42 1.72
CA THR A 72 6.56 28.80 1.17
C THR A 72 5.27 29.51 1.56
N GLN A 73 5.33 30.47 2.48
CA GLN A 73 4.15 31.14 3.05
C GLN A 73 3.27 31.79 1.99
N SER A 74 3.85 32.53 1.04
CA SER A 74 3.12 33.23 -0.02
C SER A 74 2.31 32.27 -0.89
N TYR A 75 2.85 31.09 -1.22
CA TYR A 75 2.14 30.07 -1.98
C TYR A 75 0.96 29.52 -1.20
N ARG A 76 1.15 29.21 0.09
CA ARG A 76 0.10 28.66 0.96
C ARG A 76 -1.05 29.64 1.14
N GLU A 77 -0.75 30.91 1.34
CA GLU A 77 -1.75 31.98 1.44
C GLU A 77 -2.52 32.11 0.12
N ARG A 78 -1.81 32.15 -1.02
CA ARG A 78 -2.45 32.27 -2.33
C ARG A 78 -3.32 31.07 -2.70
N ILE A 79 -2.88 29.86 -2.37
CA ILE A 79 -3.67 28.63 -2.59
C ILE A 79 -4.95 28.67 -1.75
N ARG A 80 -4.87 29.06 -0.47
CA ARG A 80 -6.05 29.19 0.40
C ARG A 80 -7.05 30.22 -0.12
N GLU A 81 -6.57 31.35 -0.66
CA GLU A 81 -7.43 32.35 -1.28
C GLU A 81 -8.18 31.78 -2.49
N LEU A 82 -7.47 31.08 -3.39
CA LEU A 82 -8.06 30.48 -4.58
C LEU A 82 -9.01 29.31 -4.25
N GLU A 83 -8.71 28.51 -3.22
CA GLU A 83 -9.60 27.46 -2.74
C GLU A 83 -10.90 28.07 -2.19
N ALA A 84 -10.82 29.15 -1.41
CA ALA A 84 -11.99 29.87 -0.92
C ALA A 84 -12.81 30.56 -2.04
N GLU A 85 -12.15 31.00 -3.12
CA GLU A 85 -12.79 31.51 -4.32
C GLU A 85 -13.53 30.39 -5.08
N LEU A 86 -12.85 29.25 -5.27
CA LEU A 86 -13.40 28.05 -5.92
C LEU A 86 -14.64 27.51 -5.22
N ASP A 87 -14.67 27.55 -3.89
CA ASP A 87 -15.81 27.10 -3.08
C ASP A 87 -17.06 27.97 -3.25
N ARG A 88 -16.89 29.25 -3.62
CA ARG A 88 -17.98 30.22 -3.78
C ARG A 88 -18.37 30.45 -5.23
N GLU A 89 -17.56 30.00 -6.18
CA GLU A 89 -17.75 30.24 -7.60
C GLU A 89 -18.84 29.32 -8.19
N PRO A 90 -19.97 29.87 -8.69
CA PRO A 90 -21.03 29.07 -9.31
C PRO A 90 -20.74 28.66 -10.77
N ASP A 91 -19.88 29.38 -11.51
CA ASP A 91 -19.62 29.10 -12.93
C ASP A 91 -18.59 27.98 -13.12
N GLU A 92 -18.95 26.90 -13.82
CA GLU A 92 -18.08 25.73 -13.97
C GLU A 92 -16.80 25.99 -14.79
N ASP A 93 -16.83 26.91 -15.76
CA ASP A 93 -15.64 27.24 -16.55
C ASP A 93 -14.64 28.01 -15.68
N GLU A 94 -15.11 28.94 -14.84
CA GLU A 94 -14.26 29.65 -13.89
C GLU A 94 -13.77 28.72 -12.77
N ARG A 95 -14.61 27.83 -12.23
CA ARG A 95 -14.17 26.77 -11.31
C ARG A 95 -13.06 25.91 -11.91
N ARG A 96 -13.16 25.57 -13.20
CA ARG A 96 -12.11 24.81 -13.90
C ARG A 96 -10.81 25.62 -13.98
N ARG A 97 -10.86 26.92 -14.28
CA ARG A 97 -9.67 27.80 -14.28
C ARG A 97 -9.02 27.90 -12.90
N LEU A 98 -9.81 28.12 -11.86
CA LEU A 98 -9.34 28.17 -10.48
C LEU A 98 -8.66 26.86 -10.07
N ARG A 99 -9.25 25.70 -10.39
CA ARG A 99 -8.63 24.39 -10.17
C ARG A 99 -7.27 24.27 -10.85
N TYR A 100 -7.13 24.73 -12.11
CA TYR A 100 -5.84 24.73 -12.80
C TYR A 100 -4.83 25.68 -12.16
N ALA A 101 -5.23 26.88 -11.75
CA ALA A 101 -4.36 27.84 -11.09
C ALA A 101 -3.86 27.33 -9.72
N ILE A 102 -4.73 26.69 -8.94
CA ILE A 102 -4.37 26.03 -7.68
C ILE A 102 -3.33 24.93 -7.92
N GLU A 103 -3.56 24.06 -8.91
CA GLU A 103 -2.62 22.97 -9.19
C GLU A 103 -1.27 23.47 -9.72
N ASP A 104 -1.26 24.52 -10.54
CA ASP A 104 -0.01 25.15 -10.98
C ASP A 104 0.76 25.78 -9.81
N LEU A 105 0.08 26.50 -8.92
CA LEU A 105 0.69 27.04 -7.69
C LEU A 105 1.19 25.95 -6.75
N LYS A 106 0.48 24.82 -6.62
CA LYS A 106 0.95 23.66 -5.85
C LYS A 106 2.26 23.10 -6.42
N LYS A 107 2.38 23.01 -7.75
CA LYS A 107 3.65 22.60 -8.40
C LYS A 107 4.79 23.60 -8.15
N GLN A 108 4.51 24.89 -8.22
CA GLN A 108 5.51 25.92 -7.93
C GLN A 108 5.94 25.89 -6.46
N TRP A 109 4.98 25.69 -5.55
CA TRP A 109 5.25 25.49 -4.12
C TRP A 109 6.14 24.27 -3.91
N ASP A 110 5.78 23.10 -4.45
CA ASP A 110 6.56 21.86 -4.30
C ASP A 110 8.00 22.04 -4.84
N ALA A 111 8.17 22.76 -5.95
CA ALA A 111 9.49 23.06 -6.51
C ALA A 111 10.33 23.97 -5.60
N ARG A 112 9.72 25.05 -5.07
CA ARG A 112 10.40 25.97 -4.15
C ARG A 112 10.74 25.30 -2.82
N GLU A 113 9.83 24.51 -2.29
CA GLU A 113 10.02 23.73 -1.07
C GLU A 113 11.20 22.77 -1.25
N ARG A 114 11.29 22.06 -2.38
CA ARG A 114 12.42 21.18 -2.69
C ARG A 114 13.76 21.92 -2.72
N GLU A 115 13.82 23.09 -3.37
CA GLU A 115 15.04 23.90 -3.41
C GLU A 115 15.55 24.26 -2.01
N VAL A 116 14.64 24.64 -1.11
CA VAL A 116 14.95 24.99 0.27
C VAL A 116 15.38 23.76 1.07
N LEU A 117 14.67 22.63 0.91
CA LEU A 117 15.05 21.37 1.56
C LEU A 117 16.43 20.88 1.08
N ASP A 118 16.72 20.97 -0.22
CA ASP A 118 18.03 20.60 -0.78
C ASP A 118 19.15 21.49 -0.20
N ALA A 119 18.89 22.77 0.05
CA ALA A 119 19.84 23.69 0.70
C ALA A 119 20.06 23.38 2.19
N ILE A 120 19.01 22.95 2.90
CA ILE A 120 19.07 22.58 4.33
C ILE A 120 19.67 21.19 4.54
N LEU A 121 19.56 20.32 3.53
CA LEU A 121 19.87 18.89 3.59
C LEU A 121 21.21 18.58 4.27
N PRO A 122 22.36 19.19 3.90
CA PRO A 122 23.64 18.79 4.48
C PRO A 122 23.66 18.96 6.01
N ARG A 123 23.15 20.09 6.50
CA ARG A 123 23.11 20.42 7.93
C ARG A 123 22.06 19.61 8.67
N ALA A 124 20.90 19.38 8.07
CA ALA A 124 19.87 18.50 8.62
C ALA A 124 20.35 17.04 8.76
N PHE A 125 21.01 16.49 7.74
CA PHE A 125 21.54 15.12 7.79
C PHE A 125 22.67 14.99 8.82
N ALA A 126 23.53 16.00 8.96
CA ALA A 126 24.55 16.04 10.00
C ALA A 126 23.92 16.04 11.41
N ALA A 127 22.85 16.81 11.63
CA ALA A 127 22.13 16.84 12.91
C ALA A 127 21.46 15.49 13.23
N VAL A 128 20.85 14.84 12.24
CA VAL A 128 20.27 13.49 12.39
C VAL A 128 21.33 12.45 12.72
N ARG A 129 22.47 12.48 12.04
CA ARG A 129 23.60 11.59 12.35
C ARG A 129 24.06 11.77 13.79
N GLU A 130 24.26 13.01 14.25
CA GLU A 130 24.68 13.28 15.63
C GLU A 130 23.62 12.84 16.65
N ALA A 131 22.33 13.10 16.37
CA ALA A 131 21.23 12.62 17.21
C ALA A 131 21.21 11.09 17.31
N SER A 132 21.48 10.38 16.21
CA SER A 132 21.58 8.92 16.18
C SER A 132 22.72 8.41 17.06
N VAL A 133 23.90 9.03 16.97
CA VAL A 133 25.06 8.69 17.82
C VAL A 133 24.72 8.88 19.29
N ARG A 134 24.09 10.00 19.66
CA ARG A 134 23.77 10.31 21.07
C ARG A 134 22.71 9.41 21.69
N THR A 135 21.74 8.96 20.88
CA THR A 135 20.55 8.27 21.40
C THR A 135 20.64 6.76 21.28
N ILE A 136 21.12 6.25 20.14
CA ILE A 136 21.17 4.82 19.85
C ILE A 136 22.60 4.30 19.58
N GLY A 137 23.61 5.18 19.64
CA GLY A 137 25.02 4.81 19.50
C GLY A 137 25.45 4.47 18.08
N LEU A 138 24.63 4.77 17.07
CA LEU A 138 24.92 4.45 15.67
C LEU A 138 25.27 5.72 14.90
N ARG A 139 26.40 5.69 14.19
CA ARG A 139 26.81 6.75 13.26
C ARG A 139 26.50 6.28 11.84
N HIS A 140 25.78 7.08 11.06
CA HIS A 140 25.56 6.75 9.65
C HIS A 140 26.88 6.66 8.87
N PHE A 141 27.05 5.62 8.07
CA PHE A 141 28.11 5.51 7.06
C PHE A 141 27.85 6.43 5.86
N ASP A 142 28.85 6.59 5.00
CA ASP A 142 28.75 7.50 3.85
C ASP A 142 27.82 6.93 2.78
N GLU A 143 27.83 5.61 2.59
CA GLU A 143 26.88 4.88 1.75
C GLU A 143 25.44 5.06 2.25
N GLN A 144 25.25 5.11 3.57
CA GLN A 144 23.96 5.37 4.19
C GLN A 144 23.48 6.82 3.97
N LEU A 145 24.39 7.80 4.01
CA LEU A 145 24.06 9.18 3.62
C LEU A 145 23.65 9.26 2.15
N LEU A 146 24.36 8.58 1.24
CA LEU A 146 24.01 8.49 -0.17
C LEU A 146 22.60 7.91 -0.35
N GLY A 147 22.30 6.80 0.34
CA GLY A 147 20.97 6.20 0.36
C GLY A 147 19.89 7.18 0.82
N GLY A 148 20.15 7.94 1.89
CA GLY A 148 19.24 8.97 2.39
C GLY A 148 18.97 10.09 1.39
N ILE A 149 19.99 10.53 0.66
CA ILE A 149 19.86 11.56 -0.40
C ILE A 149 19.07 11.01 -1.60
N VAL A 150 19.31 9.75 -1.98
CA VAL A 150 18.58 9.08 -3.06
C VAL A 150 17.09 9.01 -2.72
N LEU A 151 16.75 8.59 -1.50
CA LEU A 151 15.37 8.58 -1.02
C LEU A 151 14.74 9.97 -1.07
N HIS A 152 15.42 11.00 -0.54
CA HIS A 152 14.95 12.38 -0.63
C HIS A 152 14.68 12.81 -2.09
N ARG A 153 15.42 12.31 -3.07
CA ARG A 153 15.23 12.68 -4.48
C ARG A 153 14.13 11.92 -5.21
N ASN A 154 13.22 11.24 -4.48
CA ASN A 154 12.10 10.46 -5.01
C ASN A 154 12.57 9.27 -5.88
N MET A 155 13.57 8.54 -5.40
CA MET A 155 14.12 7.37 -6.07
C MET A 155 14.10 6.16 -5.13
N ILE A 156 14.38 4.99 -5.69
CA ILE A 156 14.59 3.76 -4.93
C ILE A 156 16.08 3.60 -4.61
N ALA A 157 16.41 3.54 -3.33
CA ALA A 157 17.74 3.19 -2.86
C ALA A 157 17.85 1.67 -2.70
N GLU A 158 18.54 1.00 -3.64
CA GLU A 158 18.86 -0.41 -3.45
C GLU A 158 20.08 -0.53 -2.53
N MET A 159 19.86 -1.03 -1.32
CA MET A 159 20.86 -1.26 -0.29
C MET A 159 20.74 -2.70 0.18
N LYS A 160 21.84 -3.47 0.11
CA LYS A 160 21.83 -4.88 0.49
C LYS A 160 21.37 -5.09 1.94
N THR A 161 20.80 -6.26 2.22
CA THR A 161 20.34 -6.62 3.57
C THR A 161 21.50 -6.52 4.56
N GLY A 162 21.29 -5.80 5.66
CA GLY A 162 22.31 -5.51 6.66
C GLY A 162 22.98 -4.15 6.53
N GLU A 163 22.80 -3.42 5.43
CA GLU A 163 23.38 -2.08 5.23
C GLU A 163 22.68 -0.97 6.06
N GLY A 164 21.65 -1.30 6.85
CA GLY A 164 21.02 -0.36 7.79
C GLY A 164 19.91 0.53 7.22
N LYS A 165 19.09 0.02 6.29
CA LYS A 165 17.94 0.71 5.66
C LYS A 165 17.06 1.48 6.66
N THR A 166 16.73 0.86 7.79
CA THR A 166 15.92 1.48 8.86
C THR A 166 16.54 2.78 9.40
N LEU A 167 17.86 2.79 9.60
CA LEU A 167 18.60 3.96 10.07
C LEU A 167 18.72 5.01 8.95
N VAL A 168 18.90 4.58 7.70
CA VAL A 168 18.98 5.47 6.53
C VAL A 168 17.71 6.30 6.36
N ALA A 169 16.53 5.68 6.52
CA ALA A 169 15.24 6.37 6.37
C ALA A 169 15.07 7.56 7.32
N THR A 170 15.73 7.56 8.48
CA THR A 170 15.65 8.68 9.45
C THR A 170 16.09 10.02 8.87
N LEU A 171 17.07 10.00 7.95
CA LEU A 171 17.63 11.20 7.32
C LEU A 171 16.58 11.94 6.46
N PRO A 172 16.01 11.33 5.40
CA PRO A 172 14.98 11.97 4.58
C PRO A 172 13.65 12.12 5.31
N LEU A 173 13.29 11.25 6.28
CA LEU A 173 12.06 11.43 7.06
C LEU A 173 12.15 12.71 7.89
N TYR A 174 13.25 12.92 8.63
CA TYR A 174 13.47 14.16 9.38
C TYR A 174 13.40 15.38 8.47
N LEU A 175 14.19 15.40 7.39
CA LEU A 175 14.27 16.56 6.48
C LEU A 175 12.91 16.93 5.89
N ASN A 176 12.18 15.96 5.36
CA ASN A 176 10.90 16.23 4.70
C ASN A 176 9.76 16.51 5.70
N ALA A 177 9.89 16.06 6.95
CA ALA A 177 8.95 16.38 8.02
C ALA A 177 9.02 17.86 8.45
N LEU A 178 10.12 18.57 8.16
CA LEU A 178 10.27 20.01 8.44
C LEU A 178 9.23 20.89 7.71
N THR A 179 8.58 20.34 6.68
CA THR A 179 7.49 21.01 5.95
C THR A 179 6.21 21.14 6.78
N GLY A 180 6.04 20.29 7.81
CA GLY A 180 4.80 20.20 8.60
C GLY A 180 3.61 19.59 7.86
N ARG A 181 3.81 19.09 6.63
CA ARG A 181 2.77 18.43 5.81
C ARG A 181 2.61 16.96 6.16
N GLY A 182 3.65 16.38 6.76
CA GLY A 182 3.67 15.00 7.22
C GLY A 182 4.36 14.03 6.30
N VAL A 183 5.03 13.04 6.89
CA VAL A 183 5.73 12.01 6.12
C VAL A 183 5.40 10.62 6.65
N HIS A 184 5.29 9.67 5.74
CA HIS A 184 4.93 8.28 6.07
C HIS A 184 6.12 7.35 5.80
N LEU A 185 6.42 6.48 6.77
CA LEU A 185 7.26 5.30 6.53
C LEU A 185 6.35 4.08 6.45
N VAL A 186 6.35 3.43 5.30
CA VAL A 186 5.54 2.25 5.01
C VAL A 186 6.41 1.02 5.18
N THR A 187 5.99 0.07 6.01
CA THR A 187 6.69 -1.21 6.20
C THR A 187 5.79 -2.41 5.89
N PRO A 188 6.34 -3.62 5.68
CA PRO A 188 5.53 -4.78 5.33
C PRO A 188 4.60 -5.31 6.44
N ASN A 189 4.86 -4.98 7.72
CA ASN A 189 4.06 -5.51 8.82
C ASN A 189 4.11 -4.65 10.09
N ASP A 190 3.10 -4.85 10.94
CA ASP A 190 2.91 -4.10 12.18
C ASP A 190 4.08 -4.21 13.16
N TYR A 191 4.79 -5.34 13.16
CA TYR A 191 5.95 -5.54 14.03
C TYR A 191 7.10 -4.63 13.62
N LEU A 192 7.43 -4.58 12.32
CA LEU A 192 8.49 -3.73 11.78
C LEU A 192 8.17 -2.25 11.96
N SER A 193 6.94 -1.82 11.69
CA SER A 193 6.50 -0.44 11.94
C SER A 193 6.70 -0.04 13.41
N LYS A 194 6.26 -0.90 14.34
CA LYS A 194 6.32 -0.63 15.78
C LYS A 194 7.75 -0.61 16.31
N VAL A 195 8.53 -1.65 16.01
CA VAL A 195 9.94 -1.72 16.42
C VAL A 195 10.74 -0.58 15.79
N GLY A 196 10.43 -0.22 14.55
CA GLY A 196 11.01 0.94 13.88
C GLY A 196 10.82 2.24 14.66
N VAL A 197 9.61 2.51 15.17
CA VAL A 197 9.35 3.69 16.01
C VAL A 197 10.03 3.60 17.37
N GLN A 198 10.01 2.45 18.04
CA GLN A 198 10.69 2.30 19.33
C GLN A 198 12.21 2.51 19.20
N TRP A 199 12.78 2.06 18.08
CA TRP A 199 14.21 2.14 17.84
C TRP A 199 14.66 3.50 17.31
N MET A 200 13.96 4.09 16.34
CA MET A 200 14.33 5.37 15.71
C MET A 200 13.68 6.59 16.38
N GLY A 201 12.61 6.40 17.16
CA GLY A 201 11.91 7.44 17.92
C GLY A 201 12.80 8.33 18.78
N PRO A 202 13.81 7.80 19.51
CA PRO A 202 14.76 8.62 20.26
C PRO A 202 15.45 9.71 19.42
N ILE A 203 15.77 9.41 18.15
CA ILE A 203 16.43 10.35 17.23
C ILE A 203 15.50 11.52 16.92
N TYR A 204 14.27 11.22 16.50
CA TYR A 204 13.26 12.22 16.17
C TYR A 204 12.91 13.08 17.39
N HIS A 205 12.74 12.44 18.56
CA HIS A 205 12.42 13.13 19.81
C HIS A 205 13.53 14.07 20.27
N LEU A 206 14.81 13.66 20.17
CA LEU A 206 15.94 14.54 20.50
C LEU A 206 15.89 15.80 19.63
N LEU A 207 15.65 15.64 18.33
CA LEU A 207 15.54 16.73 17.36
C LEU A 207 14.21 17.51 17.44
N GLY A 208 13.30 17.15 18.33
CA GLY A 208 12.03 17.87 18.54
C GLY A 208 10.93 17.55 17.53
N LEU A 209 11.03 16.43 16.81
CA LEU A 209 9.95 15.89 15.98
C LEU A 209 9.12 14.85 16.76
N SER A 210 7.84 14.81 16.45
CA SER A 210 6.91 13.77 16.91
C SER A 210 6.85 12.61 15.92
N VAL A 211 6.76 11.39 16.43
CA VAL A 211 6.57 10.19 15.59
C VAL A 211 5.45 9.33 16.15
N GLY A 212 4.56 8.89 15.25
CA GLY A 212 3.49 7.96 15.54
C GLY A 212 3.66 6.64 14.81
N VAL A 213 2.98 5.60 15.30
CA VAL A 213 2.81 4.32 14.59
C VAL A 213 1.35 3.96 14.53
N ILE A 214 0.92 3.49 13.37
CA ILE A 214 -0.40 2.89 13.13
C ILE A 214 -0.25 1.39 12.90
N GLN A 215 -1.17 0.60 13.49
CA GLN A 215 -1.21 -0.85 13.39
C GLN A 215 -2.63 -1.31 13.07
N SER A 216 -2.79 -2.58 12.67
CA SER A 216 -4.11 -3.18 12.48
C SER A 216 -4.94 -3.03 13.75
N MET A 217 -6.22 -2.65 13.58
CA MET A 217 -7.18 -2.64 14.68
C MET A 217 -7.38 -4.10 15.15
N GLY A 218 -6.64 -4.49 16.19
CA GLY A 218 -6.73 -5.81 16.81
C GLY A 218 -8.01 -5.97 17.64
N GLN A 219 -7.96 -6.84 18.65
CA GLN A 219 -9.08 -7.06 19.57
C GLN A 219 -9.43 -5.84 20.45
N ASP A 220 -8.46 -4.94 20.65
CA ASP A 220 -8.65 -3.68 21.37
C ASP A 220 -8.39 -2.49 20.43
N PRO A 221 -9.45 -1.79 19.98
CA PRO A 221 -9.34 -0.60 19.14
C PRO A 221 -8.49 0.52 19.77
N ALA A 222 -8.39 0.58 21.09
CA ALA A 222 -7.58 1.58 21.80
C ALA A 222 -6.07 1.35 21.64
N MET A 223 -5.66 0.16 21.20
CA MET A 223 -4.26 -0.25 20.99
C MET A 223 -3.92 -0.38 19.49
N SER A 224 -4.54 0.45 18.65
CA SER A 224 -4.33 0.45 17.20
C SER A 224 -3.37 1.53 16.71
N SER A 225 -3.06 2.53 17.55
CA SER A 225 -2.22 3.67 17.20
C SER A 225 -1.49 4.19 18.43
N PHE A 226 -0.26 4.65 18.23
CA PHE A 226 0.61 5.10 19.31
C PHE A 226 1.43 6.32 18.91
N LEU A 227 1.79 7.14 19.89
CA LEU A 227 2.86 8.12 19.79
C LEU A 227 4.08 7.67 20.57
N TYR A 228 5.26 7.93 20.03
CA TYR A 228 6.49 7.76 20.78
C TYR A 228 6.57 8.80 21.91
N ASP A 229 6.75 8.29 23.12
CA ASP A 229 6.89 9.08 24.34
C ASP A 229 7.94 8.40 25.24
N PRO A 230 9.14 8.99 25.39
CA PRO A 230 10.21 8.36 26.18
C PRO A 230 9.83 8.19 27.66
N ASP A 231 8.90 8.99 28.18
CA ASP A 231 8.46 8.94 29.57
C ASP A 231 7.29 7.96 29.80
N TYR A 232 6.70 7.44 28.72
CA TYR A 232 5.63 6.45 28.83
C TYR A 232 6.18 5.07 29.20
N ILE A 233 5.68 4.54 30.32
CA ILE A 233 6.00 3.20 30.82
C ILE A 233 4.80 2.30 30.56
N SER A 234 5.01 1.27 29.76
CA SER A 234 3.98 0.26 29.44
C SER A 234 4.02 -0.88 30.45
N ALA A 235 2.86 -1.48 30.73
CA ALA A 235 2.81 -2.74 31.48
C ALA A 235 3.30 -3.95 30.65
N ASP A 236 3.34 -3.79 29.32
CA ASP A 236 3.84 -4.76 28.36
C ASP A 236 5.06 -4.17 27.65
N ASP A 237 6.24 -4.75 27.88
CA ASP A 237 7.53 -4.32 27.32
C ASP A 237 7.49 -4.18 25.78
N ARG A 238 6.61 -4.93 25.11
CA ARG A 238 6.41 -4.85 23.65
C ARG A 238 5.89 -3.49 23.18
N TYR A 239 5.39 -2.64 24.08
CA TYR A 239 4.88 -1.28 23.82
C TYR A 239 5.61 -0.22 24.64
N GLN A 240 6.80 -0.52 25.15
CA GLN A 240 7.59 0.45 25.90
C GLN A 240 7.84 1.71 25.06
N HIS A 241 7.65 2.88 25.67
CA HIS A 241 7.70 4.20 25.03
C HIS A 241 6.64 4.48 23.95
N LEU A 242 5.60 3.65 23.85
CA LEU A 242 4.50 3.85 22.90
C LEU A 242 3.22 4.16 23.66
N ARG A 243 2.91 5.46 23.76
CA ARG A 243 1.67 5.93 24.40
C ARG A 243 0.49 5.71 23.44
N PRO A 244 -0.55 4.97 23.83
CA PRO A 244 -1.76 4.83 23.02
C PRO A 244 -2.37 6.20 22.69
N CYS A 245 -2.84 6.36 21.45
CA CYS A 245 -3.42 7.60 20.96
C CYS A 245 -4.55 7.33 19.95
N ALA A 246 -5.33 8.37 19.64
CA ALA A 246 -6.31 8.27 18.57
C ALA A 246 -5.62 8.14 17.20
N ARG A 247 -6.25 7.46 16.24
CA ARG A 247 -5.71 7.31 14.87
C ARG A 247 -5.33 8.66 14.22
N ALA A 248 -6.22 9.64 14.35
CA ALA A 248 -6.00 11.00 13.86
C ALA A 248 -4.91 11.78 14.62
N GLU A 249 -4.53 11.35 15.83
CA GLU A 249 -3.40 11.92 16.58
C GLU A 249 -2.07 11.35 16.04
N ALA A 250 -2.02 10.05 15.72
CA ALA A 250 -0.85 9.43 15.09
C ALA A 250 -0.53 10.02 13.70
N TYR A 251 -1.55 10.32 12.88
CA TYR A 251 -1.37 11.03 11.61
C TYR A 251 -0.99 12.50 11.75
N ARG A 252 -1.25 13.12 12.92
CA ARG A 252 -0.85 14.51 13.19
C ARG A 252 0.59 14.66 13.64
N ALA A 253 1.26 13.56 14.01
CA ALA A 253 2.69 13.55 14.27
C ALA A 253 3.47 14.07 13.04
N ASP A 254 4.73 14.47 13.20
CA ASP A 254 5.55 14.90 12.08
C ASP A 254 5.84 13.73 11.12
N ILE A 255 6.03 12.54 11.70
CA ILE A 255 6.33 11.29 11.01
C ILE A 255 5.35 10.21 11.46
N THR A 256 4.80 9.42 10.53
CA THR A 256 3.91 8.30 10.85
C THR A 256 4.43 7.01 10.23
N TYR A 257 4.67 6.00 11.05
CA TYR A 257 5.04 4.65 10.60
C TYR A 257 3.78 3.81 10.49
N GLY A 258 3.70 2.93 9.51
CA GLY A 258 2.54 2.06 9.33
C GLY A 258 2.77 1.02 8.26
N THR A 259 1.80 0.14 8.08
CA THR A 259 1.83 -0.79 6.95
C THR A 259 1.13 -0.21 5.74
N ASN A 260 1.48 -0.71 4.56
CA ASN A 260 0.78 -0.44 3.31
C ASN A 260 -0.73 -0.68 3.45
N ASN A 261 -1.12 -1.79 4.08
CA ASN A 261 -2.50 -2.13 4.38
C ASN A 261 -3.18 -1.05 5.22
N GLU A 262 -2.57 -0.66 6.35
CA GLU A 262 -3.17 0.31 7.27
C GLU A 262 -3.36 1.69 6.64
N PHE A 263 -2.37 2.19 5.91
CA PHE A 263 -2.49 3.46 5.19
C PHE A 263 -3.57 3.41 4.12
N GLY A 264 -3.62 2.33 3.33
CA GLY A 264 -4.62 2.20 2.27
C GLY A 264 -6.03 1.99 2.82
N PHE A 265 -6.20 1.25 3.91
CA PHE A 265 -7.50 1.08 4.56
C PHE A 265 -7.98 2.35 5.25
N ASP A 266 -7.11 3.13 5.87
CA ASP A 266 -7.49 4.45 6.41
C ASP A 266 -7.96 5.37 5.28
N TYR A 267 -7.29 5.35 4.13
CA TYR A 267 -7.74 6.10 2.95
C TYR A 267 -9.13 5.67 2.48
N LEU A 268 -9.38 4.36 2.36
CA LEU A 268 -10.69 3.85 1.99
C LEU A 268 -11.76 4.24 3.02
N ARG A 269 -11.47 4.11 4.32
CA ARG A 269 -12.38 4.50 5.41
C ARG A 269 -12.69 5.99 5.40
N ASP A 270 -11.70 6.85 5.18
CA ASP A 270 -11.87 8.31 5.09
C ASP A 270 -12.77 8.71 3.91
N ASN A 271 -12.85 7.92 2.84
CA ASN A 271 -13.78 8.15 1.72
C ASN A 271 -15.17 7.55 1.95
N MET A 272 -15.40 6.91 3.09
CA MET A 272 -16.70 6.34 3.50
C MET A 272 -17.35 7.08 4.67
N VAL A 273 -16.68 8.06 5.27
CA VAL A 273 -17.24 8.83 6.39
C VAL A 273 -18.33 9.81 5.91
N LEU A 274 -19.28 10.11 6.80
CA LEU A 274 -20.36 11.06 6.50
C LEU A 274 -19.97 12.52 6.81
N ASP A 275 -18.98 12.72 7.66
CA ASP A 275 -18.50 14.04 8.11
C ASP A 275 -16.97 14.12 7.97
N ILE A 276 -16.48 15.18 7.32
CA ILE A 276 -15.04 15.43 7.09
C ILE A 276 -14.23 15.44 8.39
N ARG A 277 -14.84 15.78 9.53
CA ARG A 277 -14.18 15.78 10.84
C ARG A 277 -13.85 14.38 11.35
N GLN A 278 -14.42 13.34 10.74
CA GLN A 278 -14.15 11.94 11.06
C GLN A 278 -12.94 11.39 10.29
N CYS A 279 -12.46 12.09 9.25
CA CYS A 279 -11.26 11.68 8.53
C CYS A 279 -10.06 11.66 9.47
N VAL A 280 -9.25 10.61 9.37
CA VAL A 280 -8.06 10.43 10.21
C VAL A 280 -6.79 10.80 9.49
N MET A 281 -6.74 10.64 8.17
CA MET A 281 -5.59 10.99 7.35
C MET A 281 -5.54 12.50 7.10
N ARG A 282 -4.33 12.96 6.81
CA ARG A 282 -4.06 14.29 6.26
C ARG A 282 -3.51 14.14 4.84
N GLU A 283 -2.93 15.22 4.31
CA GLU A 283 -2.30 15.23 3.00
C GLU A 283 -1.32 14.06 2.78
N LEU A 284 -1.44 13.39 1.63
CA LEU A 284 -0.48 12.38 1.15
C LEU A 284 0.74 13.10 0.55
N TYR A 285 1.61 13.61 1.41
CA TYR A 285 2.76 14.41 0.98
C TYR A 285 3.96 13.56 0.56
N TYR A 286 4.62 12.89 1.51
CA TYR A 286 5.83 12.09 1.22
C TYR A 286 5.74 10.71 1.87
N ALA A 287 5.98 9.66 1.09
CA ALA A 287 6.11 8.29 1.59
C ALA A 287 7.45 7.68 1.20
N ILE A 288 8.06 6.99 2.16
CA ILE A 288 9.16 6.04 1.92
C ILE A 288 8.60 4.64 2.13
N VAL A 289 8.77 3.76 1.13
CA VAL A 289 8.34 2.36 1.18
C VAL A 289 9.55 1.47 1.47
N ASP A 290 9.58 0.84 2.65
CA ASP A 290 10.55 -0.21 2.98
C ASP A 290 10.13 -1.54 2.35
N GLU A 291 11.12 -2.32 1.90
CA GLU A 291 10.93 -3.50 1.05
C GLU A 291 9.98 -3.18 -0.13
N VAL A 292 10.33 -2.14 -0.88
CA VAL A 292 9.50 -1.56 -1.95
C VAL A 292 9.13 -2.56 -3.06
N ASP A 293 9.99 -3.55 -3.33
CA ASP A 293 9.71 -4.66 -4.24
C ASP A 293 8.60 -5.56 -3.72
N ASN A 294 8.67 -5.97 -2.45
CA ASN A 294 7.59 -6.74 -1.85
C ASN A 294 6.25 -5.97 -1.88
N ILE A 295 6.26 -4.68 -1.50
CA ILE A 295 5.00 -3.92 -1.34
C ILE A 295 4.42 -3.46 -2.69
N LEU A 296 5.25 -2.90 -3.58
CA LEU A 296 4.77 -2.26 -4.81
C LEU A 296 4.74 -3.21 -6.02
N ILE A 297 5.34 -4.40 -5.93
CA ILE A 297 5.32 -5.41 -6.99
C ILE A 297 4.54 -6.65 -6.54
N ASP A 298 4.97 -7.29 -5.45
CA ASP A 298 4.39 -8.59 -5.04
C ASP A 298 3.00 -8.45 -4.39
N GLU A 299 2.87 -7.61 -3.37
CA GLU A 299 1.60 -7.35 -2.69
C GLU A 299 0.63 -6.53 -3.55
N ALA A 300 1.16 -5.71 -4.47
CA ALA A 300 0.40 -4.87 -5.39
C ALA A 300 -0.46 -5.63 -6.41
N ARG A 301 -0.35 -6.97 -6.47
CA ARG A 301 -1.16 -7.83 -7.35
C ARG A 301 -2.62 -7.94 -6.89
N THR A 302 -2.89 -7.71 -5.61
CA THR A 302 -4.25 -7.80 -5.04
C THR A 302 -4.70 -6.41 -4.59
N PRO A 303 -5.88 -5.94 -4.99
CA PRO A 303 -6.40 -4.67 -4.51
C PRO A 303 -6.74 -4.73 -3.02
N LEU A 304 -6.70 -3.58 -2.35
CA LEU A 304 -7.32 -3.39 -1.06
C LEU A 304 -8.83 -3.30 -1.23
N ILE A 305 -9.56 -4.02 -0.38
CA ILE A 305 -11.02 -4.13 -0.43
C ILE A 305 -11.56 -4.01 0.98
N ILE A 306 -12.44 -3.03 1.22
CA ILE A 306 -13.31 -3.02 2.39
C ILE A 306 -14.58 -3.74 2.00
N SER A 307 -14.84 -4.86 2.65
CA SER A 307 -16.09 -5.60 2.50
C SER A 307 -16.98 -5.43 3.73
N GLY A 308 -18.28 -5.26 3.51
CA GLY A 308 -19.30 -5.32 4.55
C GLY A 308 -20.02 -6.67 4.56
N GLU A 309 -20.54 -7.06 5.71
CA GLU A 309 -21.65 -8.01 5.71
C GLU A 309 -22.87 -7.26 5.18
N ALA A 310 -23.50 -7.80 4.13
CA ALA A 310 -24.80 -7.30 3.75
C ALA A 310 -25.78 -7.58 4.90
N GLU A 311 -26.37 -6.53 5.50
CA GLU A 311 -27.51 -6.64 6.43
C GLU A 311 -28.80 -7.13 5.72
N GLU A 312 -28.65 -7.84 4.60
CA GLU A 312 -29.78 -8.33 3.86
C GLU A 312 -30.45 -9.47 4.62
N SER A 313 -31.71 -9.25 4.99
CA SER A 313 -32.50 -10.32 5.57
C SER A 313 -32.73 -11.37 4.50
N THR A 314 -32.11 -12.54 4.67
CA THR A 314 -32.42 -13.74 3.88
C THR A 314 -33.94 -14.04 3.82
N GLU A 315 -34.74 -13.50 4.75
CA GLU A 315 -36.20 -13.57 4.69
C GLU A 315 -36.81 -12.72 3.58
N TYR A 316 -36.29 -11.52 3.31
CA TYR A 316 -36.83 -10.67 2.23
C TYR A 316 -36.64 -11.34 0.87
N TYR A 317 -35.48 -11.91 0.57
CA TYR A 317 -35.30 -12.67 -0.68
C TYR A 317 -36.33 -13.80 -0.84
N LYS A 318 -36.57 -14.57 0.22
CA LYS A 318 -37.59 -15.63 0.20
C LYS A 318 -39.00 -15.06 0.00
N ARG A 319 -39.33 -14.00 0.72
CA ARG A 319 -40.64 -13.34 0.66
C ARG A 319 -40.90 -12.77 -0.73
N PHE A 320 -39.95 -12.03 -1.29
CA PHE A 320 -40.06 -11.46 -2.63
C PHE A 320 -40.11 -12.55 -3.71
N ALA A 321 -39.29 -13.62 -3.61
CA ALA A 321 -39.38 -14.75 -4.52
C ALA A 321 -40.80 -15.38 -4.54
N GLN A 322 -41.43 -15.53 -3.37
CA GLN A 322 -42.80 -16.04 -3.27
C GLN A 322 -43.85 -15.08 -3.83
N ILE A 323 -43.69 -13.77 -3.62
CA ILE A 323 -44.59 -12.75 -4.15
C ILE A 323 -44.50 -12.72 -5.67
N VAL A 324 -43.30 -12.56 -6.23
CA VAL A 324 -43.11 -12.42 -7.67
C VAL A 324 -43.49 -13.70 -8.41
N ALA A 325 -43.38 -14.89 -7.80
CA ALA A 325 -43.84 -16.14 -8.39
C ALA A 325 -45.31 -16.12 -8.83
N ARG A 326 -46.15 -15.31 -8.17
CA ARG A 326 -47.60 -15.19 -8.48
C ARG A 326 -47.93 -14.14 -9.54
N LEU A 327 -46.98 -13.27 -9.89
CA LEU A 327 -47.17 -12.22 -10.89
C LEU A 327 -47.20 -12.81 -12.32
N ARG A 328 -47.84 -12.12 -13.26
CA ARG A 328 -47.98 -12.54 -14.66
C ARG A 328 -47.32 -11.55 -15.61
N GLU A 329 -46.50 -12.07 -16.51
CA GLU A 329 -45.91 -11.27 -17.59
C GLU A 329 -46.99 -10.68 -18.50
N GLY A 330 -46.80 -9.44 -18.95
CA GLY A 330 -47.74 -8.70 -19.79
C GLY A 330 -48.92 -8.06 -19.05
N VAL A 331 -49.10 -8.38 -17.76
CA VAL A 331 -50.10 -7.74 -16.88
C VAL A 331 -49.42 -7.07 -15.70
N ASP A 332 -48.65 -7.82 -14.93
CA ASP A 332 -48.04 -7.36 -13.68
C ASP A 332 -46.64 -6.78 -13.90
N TYR A 333 -45.94 -7.26 -14.92
CA TYR A 333 -44.63 -6.75 -15.32
C TYR A 333 -44.42 -6.95 -16.82
N THR A 334 -43.51 -6.18 -17.39
CA THR A 334 -43.07 -6.28 -18.78
C THR A 334 -41.60 -6.65 -18.84
N VAL A 335 -41.21 -7.36 -19.89
CA VAL A 335 -39.84 -7.81 -20.12
C VAL A 335 -39.36 -7.22 -21.43
N ASP A 336 -38.21 -6.55 -21.40
CA ASP A 336 -37.47 -6.16 -22.59
C ASP A 336 -36.25 -7.08 -22.73
N GLU A 337 -36.38 -8.13 -23.53
CA GLU A 337 -35.31 -9.11 -23.76
C GLU A 337 -34.08 -8.48 -24.43
N LYS A 338 -34.25 -7.43 -25.25
CA LYS A 338 -33.11 -6.78 -25.92
C LYS A 338 -32.27 -5.98 -24.94
N ARG A 339 -32.91 -5.35 -23.96
CA ARG A 339 -32.23 -4.59 -22.90
C ARG A 339 -31.94 -5.44 -21.66
N THR A 340 -32.45 -6.66 -21.59
CA THR A 340 -32.34 -7.55 -20.42
C THR A 340 -32.85 -6.85 -19.15
N THR A 341 -33.98 -6.15 -19.30
CA THR A 341 -34.62 -5.39 -18.21
C THR A 341 -36.05 -5.87 -17.97
N VAL A 342 -36.46 -5.87 -16.70
CA VAL A 342 -37.83 -6.19 -16.27
C VAL A 342 -38.39 -4.96 -15.58
N THR A 343 -39.59 -4.54 -15.95
CA THR A 343 -40.26 -3.38 -15.35
C THR A 343 -41.57 -3.83 -14.73
N ILE A 344 -41.77 -3.52 -13.45
CA ILE A 344 -43.07 -3.73 -12.78
C ILE A 344 -44.09 -2.71 -13.33
N THR A 345 -45.32 -3.15 -13.57
CA THR A 345 -46.44 -2.27 -13.92
C THR A 345 -47.10 -1.73 -12.65
N GLU A 346 -48.00 -0.74 -12.80
CA GLU A 346 -48.82 -0.26 -11.68
C GLU A 346 -49.65 -1.38 -11.04
N GLU A 347 -50.30 -2.24 -11.86
CA GLU A 347 -51.07 -3.38 -11.34
C GLU A 347 -50.22 -4.40 -10.58
N GLY A 348 -48.99 -4.64 -11.05
CA GLY A 348 -48.05 -5.52 -10.37
C GLY A 348 -47.54 -4.94 -9.07
N LEU A 349 -47.23 -3.63 -9.05
CA LEU A 349 -46.78 -2.91 -7.88
C LEU A 349 -47.85 -2.95 -6.78
N ASP A 350 -49.10 -2.65 -7.13
CA ASP A 350 -50.28 -2.76 -6.26
C ASP A 350 -50.39 -4.13 -5.57
N LYS A 351 -50.12 -5.21 -6.31
CA LYS A 351 -50.16 -6.58 -5.77
C LYS A 351 -49.00 -6.85 -4.82
N VAL A 352 -47.82 -6.32 -5.12
CA VAL A 352 -46.64 -6.44 -4.27
C VAL A 352 -46.85 -5.67 -2.96
N GLU A 353 -47.31 -4.43 -3.03
CA GLU A 353 -47.58 -3.58 -1.86
C GLU A 353 -48.62 -4.21 -0.93
N ARG A 354 -49.73 -4.72 -1.49
CA ARG A 354 -50.74 -5.48 -0.73
C ARG A 354 -50.18 -6.75 -0.08
N ALA A 355 -49.28 -7.48 -0.77
CA ALA A 355 -48.66 -8.68 -0.22
C ALA A 355 -47.60 -8.37 0.86
N LEU A 356 -46.99 -7.19 0.78
CA LEU A 356 -46.06 -6.69 1.77
C LEU A 356 -46.78 -6.08 2.99
N GLY A 357 -48.00 -5.58 2.80
CA GLY A 357 -48.77 -4.87 3.81
C GLY A 357 -48.30 -3.42 3.98
N ILE A 358 -47.84 -2.80 2.89
CA ILE A 358 -47.34 -1.42 2.85
C ILE A 358 -48.18 -0.60 1.86
N ASP A 359 -48.18 0.72 2.04
CA ASP A 359 -48.95 1.63 1.18
C ASP A 359 -48.18 2.07 -0.07
N ASN A 360 -46.86 2.27 0.02
CA ASN A 360 -46.03 2.70 -1.10
C ASN A 360 -44.60 2.15 -0.97
N LEU A 361 -44.18 1.28 -1.89
CA LEU A 361 -42.84 0.70 -1.89
C LEU A 361 -41.73 1.73 -2.06
N TYR A 362 -41.99 2.83 -2.78
CA TYR A 362 -41.03 3.88 -3.06
C TYR A 362 -41.01 5.00 -2.00
N ALA A 363 -41.73 4.83 -0.90
CA ALA A 363 -41.66 5.77 0.23
C ALA A 363 -40.27 5.70 0.92
N PRO A 364 -39.76 6.79 1.52
CA PRO A 364 -38.45 6.82 2.17
C PRO A 364 -38.25 5.71 3.22
N GLU A 365 -39.32 5.29 3.89
CA GLU A 365 -39.30 4.25 4.93
C GLU A 365 -39.20 2.82 4.36
N HIS A 366 -39.38 2.64 3.04
CA HIS A 366 -39.44 1.33 2.37
C HIS A 366 -38.43 1.19 1.23
N TYR A 367 -37.65 2.23 0.97
CA TYR A 367 -36.70 2.28 -0.15
C TYR A 367 -35.75 1.07 -0.19
N GLU A 368 -35.34 0.56 0.97
CA GLU A 368 -34.49 -0.64 1.13
C GLU A 368 -35.09 -1.92 0.53
N LEU A 369 -36.41 -1.98 0.34
CA LEU A 369 -37.12 -3.16 -0.19
C LEU A 369 -37.09 -3.22 -1.73
N THR A 370 -36.83 -2.09 -2.39
CA THR A 370 -36.87 -1.97 -3.86
C THR A 370 -35.92 -2.93 -4.57
N PRO A 371 -34.63 -3.05 -4.16
CA PRO A 371 -33.69 -3.96 -4.82
C PRO A 371 -34.13 -5.43 -4.76
N TYR A 372 -34.80 -5.85 -3.69
CA TYR A 372 -35.30 -7.23 -3.57
C TYR A 372 -36.41 -7.53 -4.58
N LEU A 373 -37.32 -6.57 -4.81
CA LEU A 373 -38.36 -6.71 -5.83
C LEU A 373 -37.74 -6.82 -7.22
N GLU A 374 -36.85 -5.89 -7.56
CA GLU A 374 -36.19 -5.83 -8.86
C GLU A 374 -35.39 -7.11 -9.14
N ASN A 375 -34.58 -7.55 -8.18
CA ASN A 375 -33.79 -8.78 -8.31
C ASN A 375 -34.65 -10.04 -8.37
N ALA A 376 -35.72 -10.14 -7.58
CA ALA A 376 -36.63 -11.28 -7.65
C ALA A 376 -37.37 -11.35 -9.01
N LEU A 377 -37.79 -10.20 -9.55
CA LEU A 377 -38.39 -10.11 -10.89
C LEU A 377 -37.39 -10.47 -11.99
N ARG A 378 -36.15 -9.93 -11.94
CA ARG A 378 -35.07 -10.28 -12.87
C ARG A 378 -34.77 -11.78 -12.81
N ALA A 379 -34.58 -12.33 -11.62
CA ALA A 379 -34.33 -13.75 -11.42
C ALA A 379 -35.48 -14.60 -11.98
N LYS A 380 -36.73 -14.18 -11.81
CA LYS A 380 -37.90 -14.88 -12.36
C LYS A 380 -37.92 -14.83 -13.89
N ALA A 381 -37.86 -13.64 -14.47
CA ALA A 381 -38.22 -13.42 -15.88
C ALA A 381 -37.03 -13.60 -16.85
N LEU A 382 -35.81 -13.25 -16.42
CA LEU A 382 -34.63 -13.26 -17.30
C LEU A 382 -33.74 -14.48 -17.10
N PHE A 383 -33.65 -15.01 -15.87
CA PHE A 383 -32.70 -16.08 -15.55
C PHE A 383 -33.40 -17.43 -15.48
N GLN A 384 -33.16 -18.27 -16.49
CA GLN A 384 -33.70 -19.62 -16.59
C GLN A 384 -32.69 -20.69 -16.16
N ARG A 385 -33.18 -21.66 -15.38
CA ARG A 385 -32.48 -22.90 -15.03
C ARG A 385 -32.13 -23.70 -16.28
N ASP A 386 -30.98 -24.36 -16.26
CA ASP A 386 -30.38 -25.15 -17.34
C ASP A 386 -30.03 -24.35 -18.61
N ARG A 387 -30.07 -23.01 -18.52
CA ARG A 387 -29.60 -22.09 -19.56
C ARG A 387 -28.58 -21.08 -19.02
N HIS A 388 -28.95 -20.35 -17.97
CA HIS A 388 -28.09 -19.32 -17.38
C HIS A 388 -27.39 -19.83 -16.11
N TYR A 389 -28.03 -20.75 -15.40
CA TYR A 389 -27.49 -21.40 -14.21
C TYR A 389 -28.01 -22.83 -14.11
N MET A 390 -27.32 -23.66 -13.32
CA MET A 390 -27.78 -24.99 -12.90
C MET A 390 -27.83 -25.07 -11.37
N VAL A 391 -28.64 -25.99 -10.84
CA VAL A 391 -28.66 -26.30 -9.41
C VAL A 391 -28.00 -27.66 -9.19
N VAL A 392 -26.83 -27.67 -8.55
CA VAL A 392 -26.03 -28.88 -8.27
C VAL A 392 -25.73 -28.91 -6.78
N ASP A 393 -25.97 -30.04 -6.12
CA ASP A 393 -25.73 -30.23 -4.67
C ASP A 393 -26.35 -29.12 -3.78
N GLY A 394 -27.51 -28.60 -4.20
CA GLY A 394 -28.21 -27.52 -3.48
C GLY A 394 -27.54 -26.15 -3.62
N GLN A 395 -26.71 -25.93 -4.64
CA GLN A 395 -26.06 -24.66 -4.96
C GLN A 395 -26.39 -24.21 -6.39
N VAL A 396 -26.56 -22.91 -6.58
CA VAL A 396 -26.71 -22.30 -7.91
C VAL A 396 -25.32 -22.12 -8.51
N ILE A 397 -25.10 -22.65 -9.71
CA ILE A 397 -23.84 -22.56 -10.45
C ILE A 397 -24.12 -21.89 -11.79
N ILE A 398 -23.37 -20.83 -12.10
CA ILE A 398 -23.52 -20.09 -13.36
C ILE A 398 -23.08 -20.98 -14.53
N VAL A 399 -23.85 -20.94 -15.62
CA VAL A 399 -23.51 -21.57 -16.91
C VAL A 399 -23.04 -20.47 -17.85
N ASP A 400 -21.84 -20.65 -18.42
CA ASP A 400 -21.37 -19.79 -19.50
C ASP A 400 -22.23 -20.04 -20.75
N GLU A 401 -22.97 -19.03 -21.19
CA GLU A 401 -23.95 -19.15 -22.29
C GLU A 401 -23.31 -19.50 -23.64
N PHE A 402 -22.03 -19.20 -23.85
CA PHE A 402 -21.33 -19.49 -25.09
C PHE A 402 -20.75 -20.90 -25.14
N THR A 403 -20.28 -21.40 -23.99
CA THR A 403 -19.52 -22.65 -23.91
C THR A 403 -20.23 -23.77 -23.16
N GLY A 404 -21.31 -23.47 -22.44
CA GLY A 404 -22.02 -24.39 -21.57
C GLY A 404 -21.23 -24.82 -20.34
N ARG A 405 -20.08 -24.19 -20.06
CA ARG A 405 -19.22 -24.54 -18.93
C ARG A 405 -19.80 -24.05 -17.62
N LEU A 406 -19.73 -24.91 -16.59
CA LEU A 406 -20.08 -24.57 -15.23
C LEU A 406 -19.00 -23.68 -14.59
N MET A 407 -19.39 -22.51 -14.11
CA MET A 407 -18.48 -21.52 -13.52
C MET A 407 -18.49 -21.61 -11.99
N TYR A 408 -17.78 -22.59 -11.46
CA TYR A 408 -17.62 -22.77 -10.01
C TYR A 408 -16.96 -21.55 -9.37
N GLY A 409 -17.45 -21.14 -8.20
CA GLY A 409 -16.93 -20.01 -7.42
C GLY A 409 -17.36 -18.63 -7.91
N ARG A 410 -18.08 -18.52 -9.03
CA ARG A 410 -18.64 -17.25 -9.50
C ARG A 410 -20.09 -17.09 -9.04
N ARG A 411 -20.44 -15.87 -8.63
CA ARG A 411 -21.80 -15.47 -8.26
C ARG A 411 -22.23 -14.26 -9.08
N TYR A 412 -23.54 -14.08 -9.24
CA TYR A 412 -24.08 -12.85 -9.84
C TYR A 412 -24.01 -11.73 -8.79
N SER A 413 -23.74 -10.50 -9.23
CA SER A 413 -23.58 -9.34 -8.35
C SER A 413 -24.92 -8.74 -7.91
N GLU A 414 -24.85 -7.79 -6.97
CA GLU A 414 -25.97 -6.91 -6.56
C GLU A 414 -27.19 -7.69 -6.06
N GLY A 415 -27.01 -8.77 -5.30
CA GLY A 415 -28.13 -9.53 -4.73
C GLY A 415 -28.88 -10.46 -5.70
N LEU A 416 -28.54 -10.44 -6.99
CA LEU A 416 -29.22 -11.27 -7.99
C LEU A 416 -29.01 -12.76 -7.76
N HIS A 417 -27.82 -13.17 -7.29
CA HIS A 417 -27.54 -14.58 -7.05
C HIS A 417 -28.40 -15.14 -5.91
N GLN A 418 -28.62 -14.36 -4.87
CA GLN A 418 -29.46 -14.64 -3.71
C GLN A 418 -30.93 -14.70 -4.13
N ALA A 419 -31.37 -13.83 -5.03
CA ALA A 419 -32.70 -13.90 -5.61
C ALA A 419 -32.92 -15.18 -6.43
N ILE A 420 -31.91 -15.66 -7.17
CA ILE A 420 -31.97 -16.95 -7.87
C ILE A 420 -31.95 -18.12 -6.87
N GLU A 421 -31.10 -18.06 -5.84
CA GLU A 421 -31.09 -19.06 -4.76
C GLU A 421 -32.46 -19.16 -4.07
N ALA A 422 -33.11 -18.03 -3.81
CA ALA A 422 -34.45 -17.95 -3.24
C ALA A 422 -35.53 -18.49 -4.21
N LYS A 423 -35.44 -18.14 -5.50
CA LYS A 423 -36.32 -18.66 -6.56
C LYS A 423 -36.28 -20.18 -6.65
N GLU A 424 -35.09 -20.77 -6.55
CA GLU A 424 -34.90 -22.23 -6.64
C GLU A 424 -35.08 -22.95 -5.29
N GLY A 425 -35.34 -22.21 -4.21
CA GLY A 425 -35.56 -22.77 -2.87
C GLY A 425 -34.30 -23.38 -2.25
N VAL A 426 -33.11 -22.97 -2.68
CA VAL A 426 -31.84 -23.44 -2.11
C VAL A 426 -31.36 -22.56 -0.95
N ARG A 427 -30.27 -22.95 -0.28
CA ARG A 427 -29.72 -22.19 0.83
C ARG A 427 -29.15 -20.86 0.31
N ILE A 428 -29.76 -19.76 0.73
CA ILE A 428 -29.29 -18.41 0.42
C ILE A 428 -28.00 -18.16 1.22
N GLN A 429 -26.91 -17.87 0.51
CA GLN A 429 -25.65 -17.51 1.16
C GLN A 429 -25.54 -15.99 1.23
N ARG A 430 -25.14 -15.45 2.39
CA ARG A 430 -24.92 -14.01 2.57
C ARG A 430 -23.89 -13.50 1.55
N GLU A 431 -24.14 -12.32 0.99
CA GLU A 431 -23.11 -11.64 0.20
C GLU A 431 -22.10 -10.98 1.13
N SER A 432 -20.85 -11.01 0.72
CA SER A 432 -19.88 -10.00 1.15
C SER A 432 -19.93 -8.89 0.09
N LEU A 433 -20.45 -7.73 0.48
CA LEU A 433 -20.54 -6.58 -0.44
C LEU A 433 -19.21 -5.83 -0.40
N THR A 434 -18.62 -5.56 -1.57
CA THR A 434 -17.46 -4.66 -1.68
C THR A 434 -17.94 -3.22 -1.53
N LEU A 435 -17.57 -2.56 -0.44
CA LEU A 435 -17.96 -1.17 -0.15
C LEU A 435 -16.99 -0.16 -0.75
N ALA A 436 -15.69 -0.47 -0.73
CA ALA A 436 -14.66 0.38 -1.29
C ALA A 436 -13.45 -0.45 -1.74
N THR A 437 -12.76 -0.01 -2.79
CA THR A 437 -11.56 -0.67 -3.29
C THR A 437 -10.56 0.32 -3.87
N ILE A 438 -9.27 0.03 -3.68
CA ILE A 438 -8.17 0.73 -4.34
C ILE A 438 -7.01 -0.24 -4.55
N THR A 439 -6.26 -0.09 -5.64
CA THR A 439 -5.02 -0.85 -5.83
C THR A 439 -3.85 -0.12 -5.15
N PHE A 440 -2.81 -0.85 -4.72
CA PHE A 440 -1.62 -0.21 -4.16
C PHE A 440 -0.94 0.74 -5.17
N GLN A 441 -0.95 0.40 -6.46
CA GLN A 441 -0.46 1.27 -7.53
C GLN A 441 -1.16 2.63 -7.49
N ASN A 442 -2.50 2.63 -7.47
CA ASN A 442 -3.27 3.87 -7.48
C ASN A 442 -3.11 4.64 -6.18
N PHE A 443 -3.11 3.96 -5.04
CA PHE A 443 -2.94 4.59 -3.73
C PHE A 443 -1.58 5.31 -3.61
N PHE A 444 -0.48 4.63 -3.91
CA PHE A 444 0.86 5.22 -3.76
C PHE A 444 1.15 6.32 -4.79
N ARG A 445 0.52 6.28 -5.97
CA ARG A 445 0.59 7.37 -6.96
C ARG A 445 -0.08 8.66 -6.51
N MET A 446 -0.90 8.64 -5.45
CA MET A 446 -1.52 9.84 -4.90
C MET A 446 -0.56 10.65 -4.03
N TYR A 447 0.56 10.07 -3.58
CA TYR A 447 1.56 10.81 -2.83
C TYR A 447 2.23 11.86 -3.72
N ARG A 448 2.37 13.09 -3.22
CA ARG A 448 3.10 14.16 -3.93
C ARG A 448 4.56 13.75 -4.18
N ARG A 449 5.14 12.98 -3.26
CA ARG A 449 6.50 12.44 -3.34
C ARG A 449 6.51 10.99 -2.84
N LEU A 450 7.17 10.12 -3.59
CA LEU A 450 7.30 8.70 -3.28
C LEU A 450 8.77 8.30 -3.41
N ALA A 451 9.25 7.47 -2.50
CA ALA A 451 10.56 6.86 -2.53
C ALA A 451 10.50 5.44 -1.98
N GLY A 452 11.54 4.64 -2.19
CA GLY A 452 11.57 3.27 -1.69
C GLY A 452 12.97 2.77 -1.36
N MET A 453 13.07 1.74 -0.54
CA MET A 453 14.33 1.07 -0.25
C MET A 453 14.13 -0.44 -0.19
N THR A 454 15.11 -1.19 -0.69
CA THR A 454 15.12 -2.66 -0.68
C THR A 454 16.53 -3.18 -0.99
N GLY A 455 16.78 -4.48 -0.84
CA GLY A 455 18.02 -5.11 -1.28
C GLY A 455 18.02 -5.60 -2.75
N THR A 456 16.87 -5.54 -3.42
CA THR A 456 16.59 -6.28 -4.66
C THR A 456 15.69 -5.52 -5.66
N ALA A 457 16.01 -4.25 -5.98
CA ALA A 457 15.17 -3.44 -6.88
C ALA A 457 15.63 -3.40 -8.35
N GLU A 458 16.91 -3.58 -8.63
CA GLU A 458 17.49 -3.37 -9.97
C GLU A 458 16.90 -4.31 -11.01
N THR A 459 16.50 -5.52 -10.60
CA THR A 459 15.83 -6.49 -11.47
C THR A 459 14.43 -6.03 -11.91
N GLU A 460 13.74 -5.24 -11.08
CA GLU A 460 12.38 -4.73 -11.31
C GLU A 460 12.36 -3.23 -11.68
N ALA A 461 13.53 -2.65 -12.02
CA ALA A 461 13.68 -1.21 -12.26
C ALA A 461 12.77 -0.67 -13.37
N GLU A 462 12.51 -1.47 -14.41
CA GLU A 462 11.61 -1.08 -15.51
C GLU A 462 10.16 -0.93 -15.04
N GLU A 463 9.69 -1.83 -14.16
CA GLU A 463 8.32 -1.80 -13.63
C GLU A 463 8.12 -0.58 -12.71
N PHE A 464 9.10 -0.30 -11.83
CA PHE A 464 9.08 0.89 -10.98
C PHE A 464 9.03 2.19 -11.78
N ALA A 465 9.81 2.30 -12.84
CA ALA A 465 9.83 3.48 -13.70
C ALA A 465 8.49 3.66 -14.45
N GLN A 466 7.92 2.57 -14.98
CA GLN A 466 6.68 2.64 -15.77
C GLN A 466 5.43 2.92 -14.93
N ILE A 467 5.31 2.30 -13.74
CA ILE A 467 4.11 2.36 -12.93
C ILE A 467 4.15 3.54 -11.96
N TYR A 468 5.30 3.76 -11.32
CA TYR A 468 5.46 4.71 -10.21
C TYR A 468 6.35 5.91 -10.53
N ASN A 469 7.01 5.92 -11.69
CA ASN A 469 7.99 6.95 -12.06
C ASN A 469 9.13 7.04 -11.02
N LEU A 470 9.61 5.88 -10.56
CA LEU A 470 10.71 5.75 -9.61
C LEU A 470 11.94 5.14 -10.29
N ASP A 471 13.05 5.87 -10.29
CA ASP A 471 14.34 5.35 -10.74
C ASP A 471 15.02 4.54 -9.61
N VAL A 472 15.70 3.45 -9.96
CA VAL A 472 16.48 2.64 -9.03
C VAL A 472 17.96 3.06 -9.04
N VAL A 473 18.53 3.26 -7.85
CA VAL A 473 19.95 3.55 -7.64
C VAL A 473 20.54 2.51 -6.72
N VAL A 474 21.52 1.76 -7.24
CA VAL A 474 22.26 0.75 -6.46
C VAL A 474 23.33 1.44 -5.62
N ILE A 475 23.16 1.38 -4.31
CA ILE A 475 24.11 1.93 -3.33
C ILE A 475 25.22 0.89 -3.10
N PRO A 476 26.51 1.30 -3.13
CA PRO A 476 27.62 0.43 -2.76
C PRO A 476 27.45 -0.11 -1.35
N THR A 477 27.96 -1.32 -1.10
CA THR A 477 28.02 -1.87 0.26
C THR A 477 29.13 -1.18 1.04
N HIS A 478 28.92 -0.95 2.33
CA HIS A 478 29.92 -0.33 3.20
C HIS A 478 31.22 -1.13 3.25
N GLU A 479 31.09 -2.45 3.37
CA GLU A 479 32.20 -3.40 3.32
C GLU A 479 32.15 -4.19 2.00
N PRO A 480 33.31 -4.61 1.45
CA PRO A 480 33.32 -5.47 0.28
C PRO A 480 32.59 -6.79 0.56
N MET A 481 31.58 -7.10 -0.26
CA MET A 481 30.81 -8.35 -0.14
C MET A 481 31.72 -9.56 -0.40
N ARG A 482 31.85 -10.44 0.60
CA ARG A 482 32.67 -11.68 0.55
C ARG A 482 31.85 -12.97 0.57
N ARG A 483 30.52 -12.87 0.59
CA ARG A 483 29.63 -14.03 0.55
C ARG A 483 29.83 -14.75 -0.79
N VAL A 484 30.02 -16.05 -0.74
CA VAL A 484 30.15 -16.88 -1.95
C VAL A 484 28.75 -17.38 -2.29
N ASP A 485 28.22 -16.90 -3.42
CA ASP A 485 26.96 -17.38 -3.97
C ASP A 485 27.25 -18.54 -4.93
N TYR A 486 26.94 -19.76 -4.49
CA TYR A 486 27.13 -20.98 -5.30
C TYR A 486 26.05 -21.09 -6.39
N PRO A 487 26.34 -21.71 -7.54
CA PRO A 487 25.35 -21.92 -8.59
C PRO A 487 24.23 -22.88 -8.15
N ASP A 488 23.05 -22.72 -8.75
CA ASP A 488 21.89 -23.55 -8.47
C ASP A 488 22.16 -25.04 -8.73
N VAL A 489 21.69 -25.89 -7.82
CA VAL A 489 21.72 -27.36 -7.98
C VAL A 489 20.31 -27.87 -8.29
N VAL A 490 20.12 -28.35 -9.52
CA VAL A 490 18.80 -28.79 -10.02
C VAL A 490 18.69 -30.32 -9.91
N TYR A 491 17.62 -30.78 -9.26
CA TYR A 491 17.33 -32.21 -9.05
C TYR A 491 16.13 -32.67 -9.90
N LYS A 492 16.15 -33.93 -10.35
CA LYS A 492 15.07 -34.54 -11.12
C LYS A 492 13.75 -34.68 -10.35
N THR A 493 13.83 -34.89 -9.02
CA THR A 493 12.66 -35.08 -8.17
C THR A 493 12.76 -34.23 -6.90
N ALA A 494 11.62 -33.86 -6.33
CA ALA A 494 11.55 -33.12 -5.07
C ALA A 494 12.16 -33.92 -3.91
N GLU A 495 11.95 -35.25 -3.88
CA GLU A 495 12.53 -36.11 -2.85
C GLU A 495 14.08 -36.10 -2.89
N ALA A 496 14.67 -36.17 -4.09
CA ALA A 496 16.13 -36.08 -4.25
C ALA A 496 16.66 -34.72 -3.80
N LYS A 497 15.96 -33.62 -4.15
CA LYS A 497 16.27 -32.27 -3.68
C LYS A 497 16.27 -32.19 -2.16
N TYR A 498 15.20 -32.62 -1.49
CA TYR A 498 15.09 -32.51 -0.04
C TYR A 498 16.10 -33.38 0.70
N ARG A 499 16.37 -34.59 0.21
CA ARG A 499 17.43 -35.43 0.77
C ARG A 499 18.80 -34.76 0.69
N ALA A 500 19.12 -34.13 -0.44
CA ALA A 500 20.38 -33.41 -0.59
C ALA A 500 20.45 -32.15 0.30
N VAL A 501 19.35 -31.40 0.42
CA VAL A 501 19.26 -30.25 1.33
C VAL A 501 19.49 -30.68 2.79
N LEU A 502 18.86 -31.76 3.24
CA LEU A 502 19.03 -32.29 4.60
C LEU A 502 20.48 -32.74 4.86
N GLU A 503 21.11 -33.37 3.87
CA GLU A 503 22.51 -33.77 3.95
C GLU A 503 23.45 -32.56 4.04
N GLU A 504 23.23 -31.51 3.25
CA GLU A 504 24.01 -30.26 3.32
C GLU A 504 23.83 -29.57 4.69
N ILE A 505 22.59 -29.53 5.21
CA ILE A 505 22.31 -28.99 6.55
C ILE A 505 23.09 -29.77 7.61
N LYS A 506 23.08 -31.10 7.54
CA LYS A 506 23.83 -31.97 8.45
C LYS A 506 25.34 -31.69 8.37
N GLN A 507 25.91 -31.60 7.18
CA GLN A 507 27.33 -31.31 6.99
C GLN A 507 27.71 -29.92 7.52
N CYS A 508 26.87 -28.91 7.32
CA CYS A 508 27.05 -27.58 7.91
C CYS A 508 26.97 -27.63 9.44
N TYR A 509 25.99 -28.35 9.99
CA TYR A 509 25.83 -28.52 11.44
C TYR A 509 27.03 -29.22 12.08
N GLU A 510 27.55 -30.30 11.49
CA GLU A 510 28.76 -31.00 11.93
C GLU A 510 30.00 -30.08 11.94
N ARG A 511 30.07 -29.16 10.98
CA ARG A 511 31.10 -28.10 10.91
C ARG A 511 30.82 -26.90 11.83
N LYS A 512 29.71 -26.92 12.58
CA LYS A 512 29.22 -25.83 13.43
C LYS A 512 28.97 -24.51 12.68
N GLN A 513 28.66 -24.60 11.40
CA GLN A 513 28.30 -23.46 10.57
C GLN A 513 26.80 -23.18 10.71
N PRO A 514 26.37 -21.96 11.05
CA PRO A 514 24.94 -21.62 11.12
C PRO A 514 24.31 -21.68 9.72
N VAL A 515 23.08 -22.17 9.66
CA VAL A 515 22.32 -22.35 8.40
C VAL A 515 20.96 -21.69 8.54
N LEU A 516 20.57 -20.93 7.52
CA LEU A 516 19.21 -20.45 7.32
C LEU A 516 18.65 -21.11 6.06
N VAL A 517 17.49 -21.76 6.18
CA VAL A 517 16.83 -22.45 5.07
C VAL A 517 15.55 -21.72 4.72
N GLY A 518 15.45 -21.21 3.50
CA GLY A 518 14.24 -20.57 2.97
C GLY A 518 13.33 -21.57 2.25
N THR A 519 12.02 -21.46 2.49
CA THR A 519 10.97 -22.25 1.85
C THR A 519 9.83 -21.35 1.39
N LEU A 520 9.06 -21.80 0.39
CA LEU A 520 7.92 -21.03 -0.15
C LEU A 520 6.59 -21.33 0.56
N ALA A 521 6.49 -22.45 1.28
CA ALA A 521 5.24 -22.92 1.87
C ALA A 521 5.50 -23.48 3.28
N ILE A 522 4.54 -23.28 4.19
CA ILE A 522 4.63 -23.69 5.60
C ILE A 522 4.75 -25.21 5.69
N GLU A 523 3.99 -25.94 4.88
CA GLU A 523 4.00 -27.41 4.84
C GLU A 523 5.39 -27.96 4.48
N THR A 524 6.13 -27.22 3.63
CA THR A 524 7.51 -27.61 3.28
C THR A 524 8.46 -27.37 4.45
N SER A 525 8.28 -26.25 5.18
CA SER A 525 9.04 -25.97 6.40
C SER A 525 8.80 -27.04 7.47
N GLU A 526 7.55 -27.42 7.68
CA GLU A 526 7.17 -28.45 8.65
C GLU A 526 7.73 -29.82 8.26
N MET A 527 7.63 -30.20 6.99
CA MET A 527 8.22 -31.44 6.48
C MET A 527 9.73 -31.49 6.70
N LEU A 528 10.45 -30.41 6.41
CA LEU A 528 11.89 -30.34 6.67
C LEU A 528 12.20 -30.40 8.17
N SER A 529 11.43 -29.68 9.00
CA SER A 529 11.56 -29.68 10.46
C SER A 529 11.38 -31.07 11.06
N GLU A 530 10.37 -31.83 10.60
CA GLU A 530 10.18 -33.21 11.03
C GLU A 530 11.35 -34.11 10.65
N HIS A 531 11.87 -33.99 9.43
CA HIS A 531 13.02 -34.77 9.01
C HIS A 531 14.28 -34.44 9.82
N LEU A 532 14.54 -33.16 10.06
CA LEU A 532 15.65 -32.72 10.91
C LEU A 532 15.51 -33.29 12.32
N LYS A 533 14.34 -33.20 12.96
CA LYS A 533 14.09 -33.80 14.29
C LYS A 533 14.34 -35.31 14.33
N ARG A 534 14.08 -36.03 13.25
CA ARG A 534 14.36 -37.47 13.15
C ARG A 534 15.85 -37.77 12.97
N MET A 535 16.63 -36.83 12.44
CA MET A 535 18.07 -36.97 12.24
C MET A 535 18.89 -36.70 13.50
N GLY A 536 18.28 -36.10 14.52
CA GLY A 536 18.94 -35.65 15.76
C GLY A 536 19.37 -34.19 15.66
#